data_AF-A0A8H4AVM0-F1
#
_entry.id   AF-A0A8H4AVM0-F1
#
_cell.length_a   1.000
_cell.length_b   1.000
_cell.length_c   1.000
_cell.angle_alpha   90.00
_cell.angle_beta   90.00
_cell.angle_gamma   90.00
#
_symmetry.space_group_name_H-M   'P 1'
#
loop_
_entity.id
_entity.type
_entity.pdbx_description
1 polymer ?
#
loop_
_entity_poly.entity_id
_entity_poly.type
_entity_poly.pdbx_seq_one_letter_code
_entity_poly.pdbx_strand_id
1 'polypeptide(L)'
;MNLEKRNKIDNRILAGDGLYADDKNFFKECSAGFWARSQPNINYIATVGHCYSPGFEPIDFGLIYIKKKTIQPVPCVRNTDSELYKELIIKDIISVSCSGAHLCLSGLKSHVKCEYVVALNGFTSDGEYFRDNIFVVNLRNIGEDCGGTIFSYKSLTQVSLNGILTGDLADFDDNINGITGVITKSSILNVFKDLEIVTVP
;
A
#
# COMPACT_ATOMS: atom_id res chain seq x y z
N MET A 1 -12.98 -12.22 -5.25
CA MET A 1 -12.56 -11.07 -4.44
C MET A 1 -13.78 -10.33 -3.97
N ASN A 2 -13.98 -10.28 -2.67
CA ASN A 2 -14.95 -9.41 -2.02
C ASN A 2 -14.19 -8.21 -1.46
N LEU A 3 -14.74 -7.00 -1.59
CA LEU A 3 -14.13 -5.78 -1.05
C LEU A 3 -14.76 -5.46 0.30
N GLU A 4 -13.96 -5.02 1.29
CA GLU A 4 -14.53 -4.53 2.54
C GLU A 4 -15.34 -3.26 2.30
N LYS A 5 -16.60 -3.29 2.73
CA LYS A 5 -17.53 -2.16 2.65
C LYS A 5 -17.59 -1.46 4.00
N ARG A 6 -16.57 -0.67 4.31
CA ARG A 6 -16.51 0.08 5.58
C ARG A 6 -17.53 1.20 5.71
N ASN A 7 -18.24 1.51 4.64
CA ASN A 7 -19.49 2.25 4.64
C ASN A 7 -20.35 1.67 3.51
N LYS A 8 -21.67 1.51 3.74
CA LYS A 8 -22.75 1.23 2.76
C LYS A 8 -22.29 1.11 1.30
N ILE A 9 -22.53 -0.06 0.66
CA ILE A 9 -22.26 -0.39 -0.76
C ILE A 9 -21.66 0.80 -1.55
N ASP A 10 -20.36 1.03 -1.35
CA ASP A 10 -19.63 1.98 -2.16
C ASP A 10 -19.07 1.18 -3.33
N ASN A 11 -19.32 1.69 -4.53
CA ASN A 11 -18.76 1.17 -5.76
C ASN A 11 -17.32 1.64 -5.94
N ARG A 12 -16.81 2.50 -5.04
CA ARG A 12 -15.46 3.04 -5.08
C ARG A 12 -14.49 2.20 -4.26
N ILE A 13 -13.25 2.12 -4.74
CA ILE A 13 -12.13 1.53 -4.00
C ILE A 13 -11.00 2.56 -3.89
N LEU A 14 -10.61 2.82 -2.66
CA LEU A 14 -9.56 3.74 -2.25
C LEU A 14 -8.31 2.96 -1.84
N ALA A 15 -7.17 3.63 -1.89
CA ALA A 15 -5.96 3.14 -1.23
C ALA A 15 -6.21 3.01 0.29
N GLY A 16 -5.81 1.89 0.89
CA GLY A 16 -6.09 1.50 2.28
C GLY A 16 -7.40 0.71 2.47
N ASP A 17 -8.20 0.49 1.43
CA ASP A 17 -9.39 -0.39 1.51
C ASP A 17 -9.04 -1.86 1.67
N GLY A 18 -9.96 -2.62 2.25
CA GLY A 18 -9.83 -4.07 2.39
C GLY A 18 -10.03 -4.87 1.12
N LEU A 19 -9.09 -5.79 0.91
CA LEU A 19 -9.11 -6.81 -0.11
C LEU A 19 -9.30 -8.17 0.56
N TYR A 20 -10.40 -8.84 0.23
CA TYR A 20 -10.64 -10.21 0.67
C TYR A 20 -10.56 -11.18 -0.50
N ALA A 21 -9.55 -12.03 -0.45
CA ALA A 21 -9.51 -13.24 -1.26
C ALA A 21 -10.35 -14.32 -0.57
N ASP A 22 -11.47 -14.67 -1.20
CA ASP A 22 -12.28 -15.83 -0.83
C ASP A 22 -11.78 -16.99 -1.68
N ASP A 23 -10.74 -17.68 -1.20
CA ASP A 23 -10.32 -18.97 -1.72
C ASP A 23 -10.67 -20.04 -0.69
N LYS A 24 -11.15 -21.19 -1.16
CA LYS A 24 -11.89 -22.21 -0.38
C LYS A 24 -11.12 -22.79 0.82
N ASN A 25 -9.84 -22.45 1.00
CA ASN A 25 -8.97 -22.96 2.06
C ASN A 25 -8.14 -21.88 2.78
N PHE A 26 -8.17 -20.60 2.38
CA PHE A 26 -7.40 -19.53 3.05
C PHE A 26 -8.11 -18.17 2.89
N PHE A 27 -8.55 -17.59 4.00
CA PHE A 27 -8.99 -16.20 4.02
C PHE A 27 -7.75 -15.32 4.21
N LYS A 28 -7.36 -14.58 3.17
CA LYS A 28 -6.30 -13.58 3.29
C LYS A 28 -6.90 -12.19 3.20
N GLU A 29 -6.78 -11.46 4.30
CA GLU A 29 -7.13 -10.04 4.37
C GLU A 29 -5.88 -9.23 4.07
N CYS A 30 -6.00 -8.30 3.15
CA CYS A 30 -4.95 -7.35 2.81
C CYS A 30 -5.55 -5.98 2.53
N SER A 31 -4.67 -5.03 2.25
CA SER A 31 -5.05 -3.66 1.90
C SER A 31 -4.79 -3.37 0.43
N ALA A 32 -5.63 -2.50 -0.12
CA ALA A 32 -5.46 -1.91 -1.44
C ALA A 32 -4.33 -0.88 -1.38
N GLY A 33 -3.35 -1.00 -2.25
CA GLY A 33 -2.23 -0.07 -2.33
C GLY A 33 -2.60 1.19 -3.08
N PHE A 34 -2.76 1.11 -4.40
CA PHE A 34 -3.11 2.27 -5.21
C PHE A 34 -3.76 1.85 -6.53
N TRP A 35 -4.42 2.81 -7.18
CA TRP A 35 -4.92 2.63 -8.53
C TRP A 35 -3.77 2.67 -9.54
N ALA A 36 -3.65 1.62 -10.33
CA ALA A 36 -2.69 1.53 -11.42
C ALA A 36 -3.37 1.19 -12.76
N ARG A 37 -2.67 1.47 -13.86
CA ARG A 37 -3.17 1.31 -15.23
C ARG A 37 -2.03 0.91 -16.18
N SER A 38 -2.22 -0.05 -17.07
CA SER A 38 -1.20 -0.39 -18.10
C SER A 38 -1.54 0.10 -19.52
N GLN A 39 -2.80 0.45 -19.75
CA GLN A 39 -3.36 1.06 -20.97
C GLN A 39 -4.60 1.85 -20.57
N PRO A 40 -5.10 2.83 -21.35
CA PRO A 40 -6.23 3.69 -20.96
C PRO A 40 -7.48 2.97 -20.41
N ASN A 41 -7.68 1.71 -20.81
CA ASN A 41 -8.86 0.91 -20.46
C ASN A 41 -8.59 -0.27 -19.51
N ILE A 42 -7.35 -0.47 -19.05
CA ILE A 42 -7.00 -1.62 -18.21
C ILE A 42 -6.60 -1.12 -16.82
N ASN A 43 -7.54 -1.22 -15.88
CA ASN A 43 -7.38 -0.74 -14.52
C ASN A 43 -7.06 -1.87 -13.54
N TYR A 44 -6.18 -1.57 -12.61
CA TYR A 44 -5.74 -2.48 -11.56
C TYR A 44 -5.79 -1.81 -10.19
N ILE A 45 -5.93 -2.65 -9.17
CA ILE A 45 -5.53 -2.30 -7.81
C ILE A 45 -4.17 -2.92 -7.56
N ALA A 46 -3.18 -2.09 -7.29
CA ALA A 46 -1.89 -2.53 -6.80
C ALA A 46 -2.02 -2.97 -5.33
N THR A 47 -1.32 -4.03 -4.97
CA THR A 47 -1.17 -4.54 -3.60
C THR A 47 0.13 -5.35 -3.55
N VAL A 48 0.38 -6.08 -2.46
CA VAL A 48 1.53 -6.98 -2.38
C VAL A 48 1.21 -8.37 -2.93
N GLY A 49 2.21 -9.01 -3.52
CA GLY A 49 2.05 -10.27 -4.24
C GLY A 49 1.58 -11.41 -3.34
N HIS A 50 2.17 -11.50 -2.14
CA HIS A 50 1.83 -12.54 -1.17
C HIS A 50 0.37 -12.49 -0.71
N CYS A 51 -0.36 -11.38 -0.90
CA CYS A 51 -1.79 -11.31 -0.62
C CYS A 51 -2.64 -12.20 -1.53
N TYR A 52 -2.11 -12.60 -2.69
CA TYR A 52 -2.86 -13.38 -3.69
C TYR A 52 -2.15 -14.67 -4.11
N SER A 53 -0.82 -14.69 -4.14
CA SER A 53 -0.06 -15.89 -4.46
C SER A 53 1.29 -15.90 -3.75
N PRO A 54 1.74 -17.04 -3.19
CA PRO A 54 3.07 -17.14 -2.62
C PRO A 54 4.13 -17.07 -3.74
N GLY A 55 5.09 -16.16 -3.62
CA GLY A 55 6.32 -16.17 -4.41
C GLY A 55 6.36 -15.25 -5.62
N PHE A 56 6.52 -13.94 -5.41
CA PHE A 56 6.94 -13.04 -6.49
C PHE A 56 8.33 -12.48 -6.22
N GLU A 57 9.29 -13.03 -6.97
CA GLU A 57 10.53 -12.34 -7.33
C GLU A 57 10.29 -11.52 -8.62
N PRO A 58 11.00 -10.40 -8.81
CA PRO A 58 12.02 -9.82 -7.93
C PRO A 58 11.43 -8.96 -6.79
N ILE A 59 10.13 -8.64 -6.83
CA ILE A 59 9.47 -7.81 -5.82
C ILE A 59 8.11 -8.39 -5.45
N ASP A 60 7.73 -8.22 -4.19
CA ASP A 60 6.46 -8.71 -3.64
C ASP A 60 5.31 -7.78 -3.98
N PHE A 61 4.99 -7.73 -5.26
CA PHE A 61 4.01 -6.82 -5.83
C PHE A 61 2.97 -7.59 -6.61
N GLY A 62 1.71 -7.21 -6.45
CA GLY A 62 0.56 -7.81 -7.10
C GLY A 62 -0.34 -6.77 -7.77
N LEU A 63 -0.90 -7.15 -8.91
CA LEU A 63 -1.91 -6.35 -9.62
C LEU A 63 -3.22 -7.13 -9.69
N ILE A 64 -4.28 -6.52 -9.17
CA ILE A 64 -5.62 -7.08 -9.23
C ILE A 64 -6.39 -6.42 -10.35
N TYR A 65 -6.69 -7.17 -11.40
CA TYR A 65 -7.45 -6.67 -12.54
C TYR A 65 -8.91 -6.35 -12.17
N ILE A 66 -9.35 -5.13 -12.48
CA ILE A 66 -10.71 -4.67 -12.21
C ILE A 66 -11.62 -5.05 -13.39
N LYS A 67 -12.18 -6.26 -13.34
CA LYS A 67 -13.10 -6.76 -14.38
C LYS A 67 -14.50 -6.14 -14.31
N LYS A 68 -14.98 -5.83 -13.11
CA LYS A 68 -16.36 -5.43 -12.86
C LYS A 68 -16.51 -3.92 -13.03
N LYS A 69 -17.25 -3.48 -14.06
CA LYS A 69 -17.50 -2.05 -14.34
C LYS A 69 -18.17 -1.28 -13.20
N THR A 70 -18.78 -1.98 -12.24
CA THR A 70 -19.39 -1.36 -11.06
C THR A 70 -18.37 -0.99 -9.99
N ILE A 71 -17.10 -1.42 -10.11
CA ILE A 71 -16.03 -1.03 -9.19
C ILE A 71 -15.23 0.09 -9.84
N GLN A 72 -15.14 1.23 -9.18
CA GLN A 72 -14.43 2.41 -9.62
C GLN A 72 -13.23 2.67 -8.71
N PRO A 73 -11.99 2.41 -9.15
CA PRO A 73 -10.83 2.86 -8.41
C PRO A 73 -10.77 4.39 -8.41
N VAL A 74 -10.30 4.96 -7.30
CA VAL A 74 -10.09 6.40 -7.17
C VAL A 74 -8.67 6.70 -6.67
N PRO A 75 -8.05 7.79 -7.13
CA PRO A 75 -6.70 8.20 -6.71
C PRO A 75 -6.76 8.91 -5.34
N CYS A 76 -7.34 8.23 -4.35
CA CYS A 76 -7.50 8.74 -2.98
C CYS A 76 -7.06 7.69 -1.96
N VAL A 77 -6.44 8.15 -0.88
CA VAL A 77 -6.15 7.37 0.31
C VAL A 77 -7.29 7.49 1.31
N ARG A 78 -7.69 6.36 1.89
CA ARG A 78 -8.68 6.31 2.95
C ARG A 78 -8.08 6.83 4.26
N ASN A 79 -8.82 7.70 4.92
CA ASN A 79 -8.46 8.29 6.21
C ASN A 79 -9.68 8.30 7.15
N THR A 80 -10.20 7.11 7.43
CA THR A 80 -11.49 6.91 8.13
C THR A 80 -11.55 7.57 9.51
N ASP A 81 -10.41 7.71 10.19
CA ASP A 81 -10.33 8.26 11.54
C ASP A 81 -10.50 9.78 11.56
N SER A 82 -10.32 10.46 10.42
CA SER A 82 -10.59 11.89 10.33
C SER A 82 -12.07 12.17 10.12
N GLU A 83 -12.67 12.99 10.97
CA GLU A 83 -14.05 13.45 10.78
C GLU A 83 -14.20 14.38 9.56
N LEU A 84 -13.17 15.20 9.30
CA LEU A 84 -13.17 16.25 8.28
C LEU A 84 -12.58 15.79 6.95
N TYR A 85 -11.55 14.95 6.98
CA TYR A 85 -10.73 14.61 5.81
C TYR A 85 -10.67 13.11 5.59
N LYS A 86 -11.83 12.49 5.38
CA LYS A 86 -11.99 11.02 5.22
C LYS A 86 -11.29 10.45 3.99
N GLU A 87 -11.01 11.27 3.00
CA GLU A 87 -10.33 10.91 1.77
C GLU A 87 -9.20 11.91 1.50
N LEU A 88 -8.00 11.41 1.24
CA LEU A 88 -6.83 12.21 0.93
C LEU A 88 -6.47 12.04 -0.54
N ILE A 89 -6.41 13.13 -1.28
CA ILE A 89 -6.19 13.12 -2.73
C ILE A 89 -4.71 12.81 -3.01
N ILE A 90 -4.45 11.80 -3.84
CA ILE A 90 -3.10 11.51 -4.33
C ILE A 90 -2.80 12.49 -5.45
N LYS A 91 -1.92 13.46 -5.18
CA LYS A 91 -1.54 14.51 -6.14
C LYS A 91 -0.38 14.12 -7.02
N ASP A 92 0.59 13.43 -6.46
CA ASP A 92 1.78 13.03 -7.17
C ASP A 92 2.41 11.80 -6.53
N ILE A 93 3.49 11.39 -7.16
CA ILE A 93 4.33 10.28 -6.75
C ILE A 93 5.73 10.80 -6.43
N ILE A 94 5.88 11.95 -5.78
CA ILE A 94 7.20 12.45 -5.38
C ILE A 94 7.62 11.74 -4.09
N SER A 95 8.61 10.85 -4.18
CA SER A 95 9.10 10.14 -3.00
C SER A 95 9.88 11.03 -2.04
N VAL A 96 9.80 10.71 -0.76
CA VAL A 96 10.74 11.20 0.25
C VAL A 96 12.16 10.72 -0.07
N SER A 97 13.15 11.51 0.34
CA SER A 97 14.56 11.27 0.00
C SER A 97 15.51 11.45 1.19
N CYS A 98 15.00 11.49 2.43
CA CYS A 98 15.82 11.59 3.63
C CYS A 98 15.31 10.65 4.73
N SER A 99 16.25 10.11 5.52
CA SER A 99 15.92 9.56 6.84
C SER A 99 15.36 10.66 7.74
N GLY A 100 14.40 10.31 8.59
CA GLY A 100 13.63 11.28 9.37
C GLY A 100 12.48 11.94 8.60
N ALA A 101 12.28 11.63 7.31
CA ALA A 101 11.06 12.02 6.61
C ALA A 101 9.85 11.32 7.21
N HIS A 102 8.71 12.02 7.24
CA HIS A 102 7.46 11.47 7.75
C HIS A 102 6.74 10.69 6.65
N LEU A 103 6.44 9.42 6.92
CA LEU A 103 5.63 8.56 6.06
C LEU A 103 4.46 8.00 6.85
N CYS A 104 3.34 7.90 6.16
CA CYS A 104 2.09 7.38 6.68
C CYS A 104 1.69 6.12 5.92
N LEU A 105 1.23 5.13 6.66
CA LEU A 105 0.47 3.99 6.17
C LEU A 105 -1.02 4.35 6.15
N SER A 106 -1.74 3.88 5.14
CA SER A 106 -3.19 3.62 5.26
C SER A 106 -3.44 2.15 4.95
N GLY A 107 -3.91 1.42 5.96
CA GLY A 107 -4.16 -0.01 5.90
C GLY A 107 -5.49 -0.43 6.53
N LEU A 108 -5.83 -1.69 6.31
CA LEU A 108 -7.05 -2.33 6.75
C LEU A 108 -7.23 -2.22 8.26
N LYS A 109 -6.32 -2.70 9.07
CA LYS A 109 -6.55 -2.78 10.52
C LYS A 109 -6.07 -1.53 11.22
N SER A 110 -4.89 -1.03 10.86
CA SER A 110 -4.27 0.10 11.57
C SER A 110 -4.78 1.46 11.14
N HIS A 111 -5.57 1.53 10.06
CA HIS A 111 -6.03 2.78 9.44
C HIS A 111 -4.82 3.67 9.10
N VAL A 112 -4.92 4.99 9.35
CA VAL A 112 -3.81 5.91 9.10
C VAL A 112 -2.87 5.93 10.30
N LYS A 113 -1.62 5.51 10.08
CA LYS A 113 -0.53 5.60 11.05
C LYS A 113 0.66 6.27 10.40
N CYS A 114 1.35 7.14 11.12
CA CYS A 114 2.48 7.86 10.56
C CYS A 114 3.67 7.83 11.49
N GLU A 115 4.83 7.62 10.89
CA GLU A 115 6.11 7.49 11.56
C GLU A 115 7.25 7.97 10.65
N TYR A 116 8.49 7.76 11.09
CA TYR A 116 9.68 8.27 10.41
C TYR A 116 10.41 7.20 9.60
N VAL A 117 10.94 7.62 8.45
CA VAL A 117 11.88 6.81 7.65
C VAL A 117 13.18 6.63 8.43
N VAL A 118 13.57 5.38 8.64
CA VAL A 118 14.83 5.01 9.28
C VAL A 118 15.93 4.89 8.21
N ALA A 119 15.63 4.20 7.11
CA ALA A 119 16.58 4.01 6.01
C ALA A 119 15.87 4.01 4.65
N LEU A 120 16.56 4.49 3.61
CA LEU A 120 16.04 4.60 2.24
C LEU A 120 16.45 3.43 1.34
N ASN A 121 17.50 2.70 1.69
CA ASN A 121 18.07 1.59 0.92
C ASN A 121 18.24 0.37 1.82
N GLY A 122 17.14 -0.10 2.41
CA GLY A 122 17.15 -1.32 3.21
C GLY A 122 17.10 -2.58 2.35
N PHE A 123 17.22 -3.72 3.02
CA PHE A 123 16.92 -5.03 2.48
C PHE A 123 16.21 -5.90 3.51
N THR A 124 15.45 -6.88 3.04
CA THR A 124 14.91 -7.98 3.87
C THR A 124 15.34 -9.32 3.29
N SER A 125 15.50 -10.31 4.18
CA SER A 125 15.72 -11.69 3.79
C SER A 125 15.11 -12.63 4.82
N ASP A 126 14.50 -13.71 4.36
CA ASP A 126 14.02 -14.84 5.17
C ASP A 126 14.89 -16.09 4.98
N GLY A 127 16.06 -15.94 4.36
CA GLY A 127 16.97 -17.03 4.01
C GLY A 127 16.67 -17.70 2.66
N GLU A 128 15.44 -17.59 2.15
CA GLU A 128 15.04 -18.12 0.85
C GLU A 128 14.93 -17.00 -0.19
N TYR A 129 14.38 -15.85 0.21
CA TYR A 129 14.22 -14.67 -0.62
C TYR A 129 15.09 -13.51 -0.12
N PHE A 130 15.53 -12.68 -1.06
CA PHE A 130 16.27 -11.44 -0.80
C PHE A 130 15.62 -10.29 -1.55
N ARG A 131 15.29 -9.21 -0.85
CA ARG A 131 14.66 -8.03 -1.42
C ARG A 131 15.43 -6.80 -0.98
N ASP A 132 15.92 -6.02 -1.94
CA ASP A 132 16.64 -4.78 -1.70
C ASP A 132 15.83 -3.55 -2.16
N ASN A 133 16.41 -2.36 -2.00
CA ASN A 133 15.81 -1.10 -2.44
C ASN A 133 14.42 -0.85 -1.82
N ILE A 134 14.26 -1.24 -0.55
CA ILE A 134 13.07 -0.93 0.24
C ILE A 134 13.30 0.29 1.13
N PHE A 135 12.25 1.05 1.41
CA PHE A 135 12.30 1.96 2.56
C PHE A 135 12.07 1.14 3.83
N VAL A 136 12.78 1.54 4.88
CA VAL A 136 12.62 1.01 6.23
C VAL A 136 12.01 2.13 7.06
N VAL A 137 10.83 1.88 7.61
CA VAL A 137 10.06 2.85 8.40
C VAL A 137 9.87 2.28 9.81
N ASN A 138 10.00 3.13 10.84
CA ASN A 138 9.72 2.73 12.22
C ASN A 138 8.21 2.71 12.48
N LEU A 139 7.46 1.88 11.75
CA LEU A 139 6.01 1.85 11.80
C LEU A 139 5.55 0.47 12.28
N ARG A 140 4.88 0.40 13.43
CA ARG A 140 4.19 -0.83 13.84
C ARG A 140 2.90 -0.99 13.02
N ASN A 141 2.77 -2.10 12.29
CA ASN A 141 1.55 -2.46 11.59
C ASN A 141 1.05 -3.83 12.06
N ILE A 142 -0.09 -4.22 11.50
CA ILE A 142 -0.69 -5.54 11.67
C ILE A 142 -0.60 -6.23 10.31
N GLY A 143 -0.48 -7.56 10.27
CA GLY A 143 -0.25 -8.32 9.02
C GLY A 143 -1.31 -8.07 7.93
N GLU A 144 -2.56 -7.77 8.31
CA GLU A 144 -3.64 -7.47 7.35
C GLU A 144 -3.52 -6.06 6.72
N ASP A 145 -2.61 -5.21 7.20
CA ASP A 145 -2.29 -3.94 6.57
C ASP A 145 -1.39 -4.11 5.33
N CYS A 146 -0.79 -5.29 5.13
CA CYS A 146 0.03 -5.60 3.96
C CYS A 146 -0.66 -5.22 2.64
N GLY A 147 0.10 -4.63 1.74
CA GLY A 147 -0.43 -4.01 0.52
C GLY A 147 -0.94 -2.58 0.72
N GLY A 148 -1.05 -2.12 1.95
CA GLY A 148 -1.53 -0.79 2.30
C GLY A 148 -0.62 0.31 1.74
N THR A 149 -1.22 1.46 1.47
CA THR A 149 -0.51 2.55 0.79
C THR A 149 0.43 3.26 1.74
N ILE A 150 1.63 3.59 1.26
CA ILE A 150 2.58 4.42 1.98
C ILE A 150 2.66 5.79 1.29
N PHE A 151 2.47 6.86 2.06
CA PHE A 151 2.34 8.21 1.54
C PHE A 151 2.95 9.26 2.46
N SER A 152 3.19 10.46 1.95
CA SER A 152 3.55 11.64 2.74
C SER A 152 2.53 12.74 2.53
N TYR A 153 2.17 13.48 3.58
CA TYR A 153 1.27 14.63 3.47
C TYR A 153 1.91 15.78 2.70
N LYS A 154 1.14 16.42 1.82
CA LYS A 154 1.46 17.72 1.19
C LYS A 154 0.62 18.85 1.79
N SER A 155 -0.59 18.53 2.21
CA SER A 155 -1.52 19.39 2.94
C SER A 155 -2.49 18.52 3.73
N LEU A 156 -3.48 19.12 4.41
CA LEU A 156 -4.50 18.37 5.16
C LEU A 156 -5.38 17.46 4.29
N THR A 157 -5.40 17.66 2.97
CA THR A 157 -6.27 16.92 2.04
C THR A 157 -5.52 16.27 0.89
N GLN A 158 -4.19 16.45 0.79
CA GLN A 158 -3.40 16.01 -0.35
C GLN A 158 -2.14 15.28 0.11
N VAL A 159 -1.79 14.24 -0.64
CA VAL A 159 -0.66 13.35 -0.33
C VAL A 159 0.17 13.06 -1.57
N SER A 160 1.42 12.65 -1.34
CA SER A 160 2.30 12.03 -2.33
C SER A 160 2.48 10.55 -2.02
N LEU A 161 2.29 9.70 -3.04
CA LEU A 161 2.49 8.26 -2.90
C LEU A 161 3.97 7.90 -2.92
N ASN A 162 4.38 7.04 -1.99
CA ASN A 162 5.76 6.59 -1.83
C ASN A 162 5.94 5.09 -2.11
N GLY A 163 4.92 4.27 -1.87
CA GLY A 163 5.02 2.82 -2.07
C GLY A 163 3.86 2.06 -1.44
N ILE A 164 4.09 0.77 -1.18
CA ILE A 164 3.16 -0.11 -0.46
C ILE A 164 3.89 -0.87 0.65
N LEU A 165 3.13 -1.17 1.71
CA LEU A 165 3.59 -1.96 2.84
C LEU A 165 3.79 -3.43 2.45
N THR A 166 4.99 -4.00 2.69
CA THR A 166 5.26 -5.43 2.43
C THR A 166 5.19 -6.32 3.65
N GLY A 167 5.42 -5.79 4.84
CA GLY A 167 5.50 -6.58 6.05
C GLY A 167 6.48 -5.97 7.03
N ASP A 168 6.51 -6.56 8.21
CA ASP A 168 7.16 -5.99 9.38
C ASP A 168 7.88 -7.04 10.21
N LEU A 169 8.83 -6.52 10.99
CA LEU A 169 9.39 -7.19 12.13
C LEU A 169 8.88 -6.47 13.37
N ALA A 170 8.02 -7.15 14.12
CA ALA A 170 7.36 -6.64 15.33
C ALA A 170 7.53 -7.63 16.48
N ASP A 171 8.78 -7.86 16.88
CA ASP A 171 9.12 -8.64 18.09
C ASP A 171 10.22 -7.92 18.88
N PHE A 172 9.98 -6.64 19.13
CA PHE A 172 10.81 -5.84 20.03
C PHE A 172 10.12 -5.82 21.39
N ASP A 173 10.87 -6.10 22.47
CA ASP A 173 10.38 -6.12 23.86
C ASP A 173 9.71 -4.80 24.33
N ASP A 174 9.76 -3.75 23.52
CA ASP A 174 9.20 -2.43 23.82
C ASP A 174 7.75 -2.23 23.36
N ASN A 175 7.18 -3.12 22.53
CA ASN A 175 5.81 -3.00 22.00
C ASN A 175 5.48 -1.64 21.31
N ILE A 176 6.46 -0.81 21.02
CA ILE A 176 6.24 0.55 20.48
C ILE A 176 6.89 0.64 19.11
N ASN A 177 8.05 0.01 18.93
CA ASN A 177 8.79 0.05 17.68
C ASN A 177 8.42 -1.14 16.80
N GLY A 178 8.36 -0.89 15.49
CA GLY A 178 8.17 -1.88 14.45
C GLY A 178 9.02 -1.49 13.26
N ILE A 179 9.80 -2.43 12.73
CA ILE A 179 10.62 -2.16 11.55
C ILE A 179 9.88 -2.71 10.35
N THR A 180 9.48 -1.80 9.47
CA THR A 180 8.57 -2.13 8.40
C THR A 180 9.16 -1.82 7.05
N GLY A 181 9.06 -2.82 6.16
CA GLY A 181 9.51 -2.73 4.79
C GLY A 181 8.46 -2.08 3.90
N VAL A 182 8.91 -1.19 3.03
CA VAL A 182 8.09 -0.55 2.00
C VAL A 182 8.67 -0.84 0.63
N ILE A 183 7.86 -1.44 -0.24
CA ILE A 183 8.18 -1.54 -1.65
C ILE A 183 7.95 -0.18 -2.27
N THR A 184 9.04 0.45 -2.70
CA THR A 184 8.96 1.80 -3.26
C THR A 184 8.24 1.78 -4.61
N LYS A 185 7.56 2.88 -4.93
CA LYS A 185 7.02 3.10 -6.27
C LYS A 185 8.10 2.95 -7.36
N SER A 186 9.35 3.30 -7.06
CA SER A 186 10.44 3.30 -8.03
C SER A 186 10.82 1.86 -8.35
N SER A 187 10.91 1.00 -7.34
CA SER A 187 11.12 -0.45 -7.51
C SER A 187 10.00 -1.06 -8.35
N ILE A 188 8.74 -0.67 -8.12
CA ILE A 188 7.58 -1.14 -8.90
C ILE A 188 7.69 -0.71 -10.37
N LEU A 189 7.87 0.59 -10.63
CA LEU A 189 7.89 1.14 -11.99
C LEU A 189 9.13 0.69 -12.78
N ASN A 190 10.23 0.34 -12.10
CA ASN A 190 11.40 -0.24 -12.74
C ASN A 190 11.13 -1.65 -13.28
N VAL A 191 10.32 -2.44 -12.59
CA VAL A 191 9.93 -3.80 -13.00
C VAL A 191 8.78 -3.75 -14.02
N PHE A 192 7.76 -2.92 -13.77
CA PHE A 192 6.55 -2.81 -14.58
C PHE A 192 6.55 -1.52 -15.40
N LYS A 193 7.33 -1.49 -16.49
CA LYS A 193 7.60 -0.28 -17.29
C LYS A 193 6.36 0.34 -17.95
N ASP A 194 5.36 -0.48 -18.29
CA ASP A 194 4.12 -0.02 -18.91
C ASP A 194 3.05 0.37 -17.88
N LEU A 195 3.35 0.24 -16.58
CA LEU A 195 2.42 0.56 -15.51
C LEU A 195 2.49 2.06 -15.17
N GLU A 196 1.31 2.67 -15.12
CA GLU A 196 1.09 4.04 -14.69
C GLU A 196 0.38 4.02 -13.33
N ILE A 197 0.89 4.79 -12.38
CA ILE A 197 0.18 5.08 -11.13
C ILE A 197 -0.76 6.26 -11.39
N VAL A 198 -2.05 6.08 -11.14
CA VAL A 198 -3.03 7.13 -11.43
C VAL A 198 -3.11 8.13 -10.27
N THR A 199 -2.91 9.41 -10.57
CA THR A 199 -3.03 10.54 -9.62
C THR A 199 -4.02 11.58 -10.13
N VAL A 200 -4.39 12.55 -9.29
CA VAL A 200 -5.15 13.72 -9.72
C VAL A 200 -4.18 14.79 -10.26
N PRO A 201 -4.47 15.41 -11.42
CA PRO A 201 -3.69 16.54 -11.95
C PRO A 201 -3.53 17.72 -10.97
#